data_AF-A0A7V0JRC0-F1
#
_entry.id   AF-A0A7V0JRC0-F1
#
_cell.length_a   1.000
_cell.length_b   1.000
_cell.length_c   1.000
_cell.angle_alpha   90.00
_cell.angle_beta   90.00
_cell.angle_gamma   90.00
#
_symmetry.space_group_name_H-M   'P 1'
#
loop_
_entity.id
_entity.type
_entity.pdbx_description
1 polymer ?
#
loop_
_entity_poly.entity_id
_entity_poly.type
_entity_poly.pdbx_seq_one_letter_code
_entity_poly.pdbx_strand_id
1 'polypeptide(L)'
;AERYNYVRPKLDHKMGICIRQGRHPVIEHTLKEGFVPNDVELNHRNSQLLIITGPNMAGKSTVLRQTALIVLMAQMGSFVPADDAQIGVVDRIFTRVGATDYLTRGQSTFMVEMNETANILHNATSQSLVILDEIGRGTSTYDGLAIAWAVAENLLYKDRKGVKTLFATHYHELTDLAKKHDRVRNMHIAVKEWEDQIVFLRRLVDGFTSRSYGIQVAALAGVPESVIKKAKEILKSIEKEIPKDKKGITAGPVRERRHKQQHPAQMPLPLVIDQGAELRKKVLSADTNNMTPLEAINYLAKLKSMAEKNKKTT
;
A
#
# COMPACT_ATOMS: atom_id res chain seq x y z
N ALA A 1 25.61 24.31 5.30
CA ALA A 1 26.08 23.10 4.60
C ALA A 1 27.09 22.34 5.44
N GLU A 2 28.22 22.97 5.78
CA GLU A 2 29.33 22.36 6.52
C GLU A 2 28.93 21.81 7.91
N ARG A 3 28.17 22.57 8.70
CA ARG A 3 27.71 22.14 10.04
C ARG A 3 26.84 20.87 10.05
N TYR A 4 26.10 20.60 8.97
CA TYR A 4 25.10 19.51 8.92
C TYR A 4 25.36 18.49 7.81
N ASN A 5 26.55 18.56 7.19
CA ASN A 5 26.94 17.73 6.05
C ASN A 5 25.88 17.74 4.92
N TYR A 6 25.39 18.92 4.55
CA TYR A 6 24.48 19.04 3.40
C TYR A 6 25.29 19.16 2.12
N VAL A 7 24.79 18.57 1.04
CA VAL A 7 25.44 18.54 -0.26
C VAL A 7 24.77 19.48 -1.25
N ARG A 8 25.54 19.96 -2.22
CA ARG A 8 24.99 20.77 -3.32
C ARG A 8 24.21 19.83 -4.26
N PRO A 9 22.88 20.01 -4.42
CA PRO A 9 22.12 19.18 -5.34
C PRO A 9 22.48 19.49 -6.80
N LYS A 10 22.41 18.49 -7.66
CA LYS A 10 22.45 18.66 -9.12
C LYS A 10 21.02 18.90 -9.60
N LEU A 11 20.73 20.13 -10.01
CA LEU A 11 19.47 20.47 -10.64
C LEU A 11 19.58 20.28 -12.16
N ASP A 12 18.59 19.64 -12.76
CA ASP A 12 18.48 19.57 -14.21
C ASP A 12 17.01 19.71 -14.67
N HIS A 13 16.83 19.87 -15.99
CA HIS A 13 15.51 19.87 -16.61
C HIS A 13 15.04 18.45 -16.97
N LYS A 14 15.78 17.41 -16.56
CA LYS A 14 15.30 16.03 -16.71
C LYS A 14 14.20 15.81 -15.67
N MET A 15 13.42 14.76 -15.85
CA MET A 15 12.23 14.54 -15.02
C MET A 15 12.44 13.55 -13.87
N GLY A 16 13.69 13.28 -13.46
CA GLY A 16 14.01 12.31 -12.41
C GLY A 16 14.28 12.95 -11.05
N ILE A 17 14.07 12.21 -9.96
CA ILE A 17 14.49 12.58 -8.60
C ILE A 17 15.29 11.41 -8.05
N CYS A 18 16.53 11.64 -7.67
CA CYS A 18 17.40 10.64 -7.05
C CYS A 18 18.00 11.26 -5.80
N ILE A 19 17.73 10.65 -4.65
CA ILE A 19 18.23 11.07 -3.34
C ILE A 19 18.93 9.87 -2.72
N ARG A 20 20.21 10.01 -2.37
CA ARG A 20 21.00 9.00 -1.67
C ARG A 20 21.22 9.42 -0.24
N GLN A 21 20.94 8.52 0.69
CA GLN A 21 21.04 8.74 2.13
C GLN A 21 20.37 10.06 2.58
N GLY A 22 19.18 10.34 2.05
CA GLY A 22 18.43 11.54 2.39
C GLY A 22 18.03 11.52 3.87
N ARG A 23 18.01 12.69 4.51
CA ARG A 23 17.59 12.89 5.89
C ARG A 23 16.51 13.97 5.97
N HIS A 24 15.63 13.86 6.96
CA HIS A 24 14.58 14.85 7.14
C HIS A 24 15.16 16.09 7.87
N PRO A 25 15.15 17.29 7.25
CA PRO A 25 15.93 18.46 7.70
C PRO A 25 15.56 18.98 9.09
N VAL A 26 14.35 18.68 9.59
CA VAL A 26 13.92 19.01 10.95
C VAL A 26 14.13 17.85 11.93
N ILE A 27 13.56 16.68 11.62
CA ILE A 27 13.56 15.51 12.50
C ILE A 27 14.99 15.02 12.79
N GLU A 28 15.94 15.17 11.85
CA GLU A 28 17.32 14.75 12.08
C GLU A 28 18.00 15.47 13.26
N HIS A 29 17.50 16.65 13.64
CA HIS A 29 18.03 17.42 14.76
C HIS A 29 17.27 17.21 16.07
N THR A 30 16.07 16.63 16.02
CA THR A 30 15.24 16.39 17.22
C THR A 30 15.54 15.03 17.87
N LEU A 31 16.02 14.06 17.09
CA LEU A 31 16.26 12.70 17.56
C LEU A 31 17.63 12.57 18.26
N LYS A 32 17.61 12.16 19.54
CA LYS A 32 18.84 11.88 20.32
C LYS A 32 19.61 10.66 19.79
N GLU A 33 18.89 9.68 19.24
CA GLU A 33 19.44 8.39 18.78
C GLU A 33 19.95 8.43 17.34
N GLY A 34 19.96 9.61 16.70
CA GLY A 34 20.30 9.78 15.30
C GLY A 34 19.12 9.49 14.35
N PHE A 35 19.31 9.87 13.08
CA PHE A 35 18.33 9.69 12.01
C PHE A 35 18.79 8.60 11.06
N VAL A 36 17.87 7.71 10.66
CA VAL A 36 18.18 6.68 9.65
C VAL A 36 17.92 7.25 8.25
N PRO A 37 18.97 7.49 7.45
CA PRO A 37 18.84 8.04 6.11
C PRO A 37 18.20 7.04 5.13
N ASN A 38 17.54 7.57 4.10
CA ASN A 38 16.80 6.77 3.12
C ASN A 38 17.09 7.18 1.68
N ASP A 39 17.20 6.19 0.80
CA ASP A 39 17.34 6.39 -0.63
C ASP A 39 15.95 6.49 -1.28
N VAL A 40 15.78 7.41 -2.23
CA VAL A 40 14.55 7.57 -3.02
C VAL A 40 14.90 7.81 -4.48
N GLU A 41 14.29 7.03 -5.37
CA GLU A 41 14.45 7.17 -6.81
C GLU A 41 13.07 7.25 -7.47
N LEU A 42 12.79 8.37 -8.14
CA LEU A 42 11.59 8.58 -8.94
C LEU A 42 11.94 8.94 -10.38
N ASN A 43 11.42 8.21 -11.36
CA ASN A 43 11.64 8.47 -12.77
C ASN A 43 10.49 7.90 -13.62
N HIS A 44 10.32 8.38 -14.86
CA HIS A 44 9.26 7.90 -15.76
C HIS A 44 9.55 6.55 -16.46
N ARG A 45 10.68 5.88 -16.15
CA ARG A 45 11.12 4.65 -16.83
C ARG A 45 10.70 3.40 -16.07
N ASN A 46 11.07 3.29 -14.80
CA ASN A 46 10.89 2.08 -14.00
C ASN A 46 10.54 2.37 -12.52
N SER A 47 10.40 3.64 -12.13
CA SER A 47 10.24 4.04 -10.74
C SER A 47 9.35 5.27 -10.65
N GLN A 48 8.21 5.29 -11.31
CA GLN A 48 7.35 6.47 -11.37
C GLN A 48 6.43 6.56 -10.17
N LEU A 49 5.91 5.42 -9.73
CA LEU A 49 5.03 5.29 -8.57
C LEU A 49 5.67 4.33 -7.57
N LEU A 50 5.96 4.83 -6.37
CA LEU A 50 6.43 4.01 -5.26
C LEU A 50 5.26 3.71 -4.34
N ILE A 51 4.85 2.44 -4.26
CA ILE A 51 3.88 1.96 -3.28
C ILE A 51 4.66 1.61 -2.01
N ILE A 52 4.47 2.40 -0.95
CA ILE A 52 5.19 2.27 0.31
C ILE A 52 4.27 1.62 1.35
N THR A 53 4.61 0.40 1.74
CA THR A 53 3.88 -0.36 2.77
C THR A 53 4.63 -0.41 4.09
N GLY A 54 3.92 -0.71 5.15
CA GLY A 54 4.51 -0.91 6.48
C GLY A 54 3.60 -0.40 7.60
N PRO A 55 3.86 -0.84 8.84
CA PRO A 55 3.03 -0.48 9.98
C PRO A 55 2.98 1.04 10.23
N ASN A 56 1.94 1.48 10.92
CA ASN A 56 1.87 2.84 11.43
C ASN A 56 3.07 3.13 12.34
N MET A 57 3.54 4.37 12.34
CA MET A 57 4.74 4.82 13.08
C MET A 57 6.10 4.27 12.60
N ALA A 58 6.15 3.44 11.55
CA ALA A 58 7.41 2.92 11.02
C ALA A 58 8.30 3.97 10.33
N GLY A 59 7.75 5.15 10.01
CA GLY A 59 8.49 6.22 9.33
C GLY A 59 8.11 6.45 7.87
N LYS A 60 7.00 5.85 7.38
CA LYS A 60 6.48 6.09 6.02
C LYS A 60 6.30 7.58 5.74
N SER A 61 5.51 8.27 6.58
CA SER A 61 5.24 9.72 6.44
C SER A 61 6.52 10.56 6.57
N THR A 62 7.51 10.10 7.33
CA THR A 62 8.82 10.77 7.43
C THR A 62 9.56 10.75 6.09
N VAL A 63 9.63 9.59 5.43
CA VAL A 63 10.25 9.46 4.09
C VAL A 63 9.51 10.28 3.04
N LEU A 64 8.18 10.27 3.08
CA LEU A 64 7.33 11.08 2.21
C LEU A 64 7.66 12.57 2.34
N ARG A 65 7.55 13.11 3.56
CA ARG A 65 7.79 14.54 3.86
C ARG A 65 9.24 14.93 3.58
N GLN A 66 10.20 14.07 3.95
CA GLN A 66 11.61 14.27 3.66
C GLN A 66 11.86 14.49 2.16
N THR A 67 11.29 13.64 1.31
CA THR A 67 11.48 13.75 -0.14
C THR A 67 10.94 15.09 -0.66
N ALA A 68 9.75 15.48 -0.21
CA ALA A 68 9.15 16.77 -0.55
C ALA A 68 10.04 17.95 -0.16
N LEU A 69 10.55 17.92 1.08
CA LEU A 69 11.39 18.99 1.64
C LEU A 69 12.73 19.09 0.91
N ILE A 70 13.38 17.96 0.59
CA ILE A 70 14.65 17.94 -0.16
C ILE A 70 14.46 18.57 -1.55
N VAL A 71 13.38 18.22 -2.26
CA VAL A 71 13.06 18.79 -3.58
C VAL A 71 12.82 20.29 -3.48
N LEU A 72 12.02 20.72 -2.50
CA LEU A 72 11.74 22.14 -2.26
C LEU A 72 13.03 22.92 -1.94
N MET A 73 13.85 22.43 -1.01
CA MET A 73 15.11 23.06 -0.63
C MET A 73 16.06 23.20 -1.81
N ALA A 74 16.18 22.18 -2.66
CA ALA A 74 17.02 22.23 -3.84
C ALA A 74 16.57 23.31 -4.82
N GLN A 75 15.26 23.40 -5.11
CA GLN A 75 14.71 24.42 -6.01
C GLN A 75 14.74 25.84 -5.43
N MET A 76 14.83 25.99 -4.11
CA MET A 76 15.13 27.27 -3.45
C MET A 76 16.59 27.70 -3.59
N GLY A 77 17.47 26.84 -4.12
CA GLY A 77 18.91 27.10 -4.24
C GLY A 77 19.72 26.72 -2.99
N SER A 78 19.15 25.95 -2.06
CA SER A 78 19.84 25.48 -0.86
C SER A 78 20.62 24.19 -1.10
N PHE A 79 21.65 23.96 -0.27
CA PHE A 79 22.21 22.63 -0.07
C PHE A 79 21.17 21.75 0.65
N VAL A 80 21.23 20.43 0.43
CA VAL A 80 20.21 19.48 0.92
C VAL A 80 20.77 18.41 1.85
N PRO A 81 19.96 17.88 2.79
CA PRO A 81 20.34 16.82 3.72
C PRO A 81 20.39 15.44 3.02
N ALA A 82 21.46 15.17 2.28
CA ALA A 82 21.69 13.90 1.57
C ALA A 82 23.19 13.69 1.36
N ASP A 83 23.60 12.49 0.93
CA ASP A 83 24.97 12.23 0.49
C ASP A 83 25.14 12.53 -1.02
N ASP A 84 24.11 12.29 -1.82
CA ASP A 84 23.99 12.74 -3.22
C ASP A 84 22.53 13.06 -3.53
N ALA A 85 22.31 14.12 -4.32
CA ALA A 85 20.97 14.52 -4.74
C ALA A 85 20.98 15.02 -6.19
N GLN A 86 20.16 14.40 -7.04
CA GLN A 86 19.92 14.80 -8.42
C GLN A 86 18.43 15.03 -8.59
N ILE A 87 18.04 16.27 -8.85
CA ILE A 87 16.65 16.69 -8.77
C ILE A 87 16.29 17.40 -10.07
N GLY A 88 15.47 16.72 -10.85
CA GLY A 88 14.74 17.29 -11.97
C GLY A 88 13.73 18.30 -11.47
N VAL A 89 13.70 19.48 -12.09
CA VAL A 89 12.79 20.55 -11.70
C VAL A 89 11.33 20.07 -11.76
N VAL A 90 10.62 20.25 -10.65
CA VAL A 90 9.18 20.02 -10.53
C VAL A 90 8.45 21.35 -10.55
N ASP A 91 7.28 21.37 -11.21
CA ASP A 91 6.42 22.55 -11.29
C ASP A 91 5.62 22.76 -10.00
N ARG A 92 5.14 21.67 -9.39
CA ARG A 92 4.32 21.66 -8.17
C ARG A 92 4.60 20.42 -7.34
N ILE A 93 4.53 20.59 -6.02
CA ILE A 93 4.50 19.49 -5.04
C ILE A 93 3.09 19.40 -4.48
N PHE A 94 2.43 18.28 -4.70
CA PHE A 94 1.11 17.97 -4.18
C PHE A 94 1.22 17.01 -3.01
N THR A 95 0.53 17.31 -1.92
CA THR A 95 0.54 16.47 -0.71
C THR A 95 -0.87 16.20 -0.24
N ARG A 96 -1.21 14.92 -0.13
CA ARG A 96 -2.27 14.45 0.76
C ARG A 96 -1.60 13.72 1.92
N VAL A 97 -1.21 14.47 2.94
CA VAL A 97 -0.61 13.89 4.15
C VAL A 97 -1.52 14.27 5.30
N GLY A 98 -2.09 13.26 5.96
CA GLY A 98 -3.20 13.43 6.91
C GLY A 98 -3.02 14.65 7.83
N ALA A 99 -4.02 15.52 7.82
CA ALA A 99 -4.15 16.61 8.77
C ALA A 99 -4.90 16.06 10.00
N THR A 100 -4.25 16.08 11.15
CA THR A 100 -4.97 16.27 12.40
C THR A 100 -5.71 17.60 12.30
N ASP A 101 -7.02 17.57 12.51
CA ASP A 101 -7.81 18.74 12.91
C ASP A 101 -8.38 19.68 11.82
N TYR A 102 -9.04 19.12 10.80
CA TYR A 102 -10.12 19.85 10.11
C TYR A 102 -11.49 19.47 10.69
N LEU A 103 -11.66 19.55 12.03
CA LEU A 103 -12.99 19.46 12.65
C LEU A 103 -13.80 20.76 12.54
N THR A 104 -13.21 21.86 12.04
CA THR A 104 -13.76 23.21 12.20
C THR A 104 -14.70 23.70 11.10
N ARG A 105 -15.24 22.83 10.21
CA ARG A 105 -16.16 23.28 9.13
C ARG A 105 -17.36 22.38 8.83
N GLY A 106 -17.71 21.42 9.67
CA GLY A 106 -18.90 20.57 9.47
C GLY A 106 -18.84 19.66 8.23
N GLN A 107 -17.66 19.50 7.61
CA GLN A 107 -17.44 18.56 6.51
C GLN A 107 -16.90 17.23 7.05
N SER A 108 -17.35 16.11 6.47
CA SER A 108 -16.79 14.79 6.76
C SER A 108 -15.29 14.77 6.43
N THR A 109 -14.48 14.18 7.30
CA THR A 109 -13.03 14.01 7.10
C THR A 109 -12.72 13.30 5.78
N PHE A 110 -13.58 12.35 5.38
CA PHE A 110 -13.48 11.67 4.11
C PHE A 110 -13.79 12.60 2.91
N MET A 111 -14.75 13.52 3.05
CA MET A 111 -15.04 14.49 1.98
C MET A 111 -13.87 15.46 1.76
N VAL A 112 -13.23 15.92 2.84
CA VAL A 112 -12.02 16.75 2.76
C VAL A 112 -10.90 16.00 2.04
N GLU A 113 -10.70 14.73 2.40
CA GLU A 113 -9.74 13.85 1.73
C GLU A 113 -10.02 13.69 0.23
N MET A 114 -11.29 13.51 -0.16
CA MET A 114 -11.67 13.38 -1.57
C MET A 114 -11.51 14.70 -2.34
N ASN A 115 -11.81 15.84 -1.72
CA ASN A 115 -11.59 17.16 -2.33
C ASN A 115 -10.10 17.44 -2.56
N GLU A 116 -9.24 17.11 -1.59
CA GLU A 116 -7.79 17.21 -1.74
C GLU A 116 -7.31 16.29 -2.88
N THR A 117 -7.79 15.04 -2.91
CA THR A 117 -7.45 14.08 -3.97
C THR A 117 -7.90 14.58 -5.34
N ALA A 118 -9.11 15.12 -5.46
CA ALA A 118 -9.63 15.70 -6.70
C ALA A 118 -8.77 16.89 -7.16
N ASN A 119 -8.37 17.78 -6.24
CA ASN A 119 -7.49 18.89 -6.55
C ASN A 119 -6.14 18.43 -7.11
N ILE A 120 -5.55 17.36 -6.55
CA ILE A 120 -4.31 16.75 -7.07
C ILE A 120 -4.55 16.23 -8.48
N LEU A 121 -5.59 15.42 -8.69
CA LEU A 121 -5.87 14.80 -9.98
C LEU A 121 -6.19 15.81 -11.08
N HIS A 122 -6.81 16.94 -10.76
CA HIS A 122 -7.09 17.99 -11.74
C HIS A 122 -5.86 18.80 -12.11
N ASN A 123 -4.97 19.09 -11.16
CA ASN A 123 -3.92 20.11 -11.33
C ASN A 123 -2.49 19.55 -11.45
N ALA A 124 -2.27 18.28 -11.16
CA ALA A 124 -0.98 17.64 -11.32
C ALA A 124 -0.63 17.44 -12.80
N THR A 125 0.62 17.73 -13.15
CA THR A 125 1.19 17.52 -14.49
C THR A 125 2.25 16.44 -14.45
N SER A 126 2.74 16.01 -15.61
CA SER A 126 3.87 15.07 -15.68
C SER A 126 5.19 15.56 -15.05
N GLN A 127 5.32 16.87 -14.81
CA GLN A 127 6.48 17.45 -14.11
C GLN A 127 6.30 17.49 -12.59
N SER A 128 5.08 17.33 -12.08
CA SER A 128 4.78 17.43 -10.66
C SER A 128 5.35 16.27 -9.84
N LEU A 129 5.45 16.49 -8.54
CA LEU A 129 5.67 15.47 -7.52
C LEU A 129 4.41 15.33 -6.68
N VAL A 130 3.88 14.11 -6.57
CA VAL A 130 2.68 13.81 -5.79
C VAL A 130 3.05 12.92 -4.61
N ILE A 131 2.53 13.26 -3.44
CA ILE A 131 2.73 12.54 -2.18
C ILE A 131 1.36 12.20 -1.61
N LEU A 132 1.04 10.91 -1.53
CA LEU A 132 -0.20 10.40 -1.00
C LEU A 132 0.10 9.56 0.24
N ASP A 133 -0.51 9.92 1.37
CA ASP A 133 -0.40 9.19 2.63
C ASP A 133 -1.78 8.66 3.00
N GLU A 134 -1.98 7.36 2.75
CA GLU A 134 -3.06 6.55 3.32
C GLU A 134 -4.47 7.03 2.94
N ILE A 135 -4.69 7.28 1.64
CA ILE A 135 -5.99 7.54 1.01
C ILE A 135 -6.93 6.32 1.13
N GLY A 136 -8.22 6.57 1.30
CA GLY A 136 -9.30 5.59 1.31
C GLY A 136 -9.72 5.13 2.71
N ARG A 137 -9.07 5.60 3.78
CA ARG A 137 -9.30 5.07 5.14
C ARG A 137 -10.59 5.53 5.81
N GLY A 138 -11.18 6.63 5.36
CA GLY A 138 -12.41 7.19 5.93
C GLY A 138 -13.71 6.51 5.47
N THR A 139 -13.63 5.42 4.71
CA THR A 139 -14.78 4.72 4.10
C THR A 139 -14.66 3.20 4.25
N SER A 140 -15.59 2.44 3.66
CA SER A 140 -15.55 0.98 3.63
C SER A 140 -14.22 0.48 3.04
N THR A 141 -13.71 -0.64 3.56
CA THR A 141 -12.38 -1.15 3.15
C THR A 141 -12.29 -1.40 1.65
N TYR A 142 -13.35 -1.92 1.04
CA TYR A 142 -13.38 -2.20 -0.40
C TYR A 142 -13.52 -0.93 -1.24
N ASP A 143 -14.36 0.02 -0.83
CA ASP A 143 -14.48 1.30 -1.55
C ASP A 143 -13.17 2.10 -1.46
N GLY A 144 -12.56 2.15 -0.28
CA GLY A 144 -11.29 2.82 -0.04
C GLY A 144 -10.16 2.23 -0.89
N LEU A 145 -10.06 0.90 -0.95
CA LEU A 145 -9.11 0.21 -1.82
C LEU A 145 -9.38 0.53 -3.30
N ALA A 146 -10.63 0.46 -3.76
CA ALA A 146 -10.99 0.72 -5.15
C ALA A 146 -10.65 2.15 -5.57
N ILE A 147 -10.95 3.13 -4.72
CA ILE A 147 -10.60 4.54 -4.94
C ILE A 147 -9.08 4.71 -4.98
N ALA A 148 -8.36 4.18 -3.99
CA ALA A 148 -6.91 4.29 -3.94
C ALA A 148 -6.24 3.67 -5.18
N TRP A 149 -6.76 2.53 -5.65
CA TRP A 149 -6.29 1.88 -6.87
C TRP A 149 -6.52 2.75 -8.10
N ALA A 150 -7.74 3.26 -8.27
CA ALA A 150 -8.10 4.10 -9.41
C ALA A 150 -7.28 5.41 -9.44
N VAL A 151 -7.02 6.01 -8.26
CA VAL A 151 -6.17 7.19 -8.13
C VAL A 151 -4.73 6.89 -8.56
N ALA A 152 -4.16 5.77 -8.09
CA ALA A 152 -2.82 5.34 -8.45
C ALA A 152 -2.67 5.12 -9.97
N GLU A 153 -3.62 4.41 -10.59
CA GLU A 153 -3.62 4.20 -12.04
C GLU A 153 -3.80 5.50 -12.81
N ASN A 154 -4.70 6.40 -12.37
CA ASN A 154 -4.89 7.69 -13.02
C ASN A 154 -3.58 8.50 -13.05
N LEU A 155 -2.87 8.59 -11.92
CA LEU A 155 -1.57 9.28 -11.84
C LEU A 155 -0.50 8.61 -12.69
N LEU A 156 -0.56 7.28 -12.86
CA LEU A 156 0.38 6.54 -13.69
C LEU A 156 0.29 6.91 -15.18
N TYR A 157 -0.92 7.23 -15.65
CA TYR A 157 -1.22 7.51 -17.07
C TYR A 157 -1.56 8.96 -17.39
N LYS A 158 -1.64 9.83 -16.36
CA LYS A 158 -1.90 11.27 -16.49
C LYS A 158 -1.03 11.90 -17.58
N ASP A 159 -1.64 12.68 -18.47
CA ASP A 159 -0.96 13.34 -19.60
C ASP A 159 -0.12 12.39 -20.49
N ARG A 160 -0.51 11.11 -20.59
CA ARG A 160 0.19 10.02 -21.31
C ARG A 160 1.60 9.68 -20.80
N LYS A 161 2.16 10.49 -19.91
CA LYS A 161 3.51 10.32 -19.34
C LYS A 161 3.46 9.88 -17.89
N GLY A 162 2.46 10.32 -17.15
CA GLY A 162 2.25 10.06 -15.74
C GLY A 162 3.04 10.97 -14.81
N VAL A 163 2.69 10.93 -13.53
CA VAL A 163 3.22 11.82 -12.48
C VAL A 163 4.09 11.02 -11.50
N LYS A 164 5.23 11.60 -11.11
CA LYS A 164 6.09 11.01 -10.07
C LYS A 164 5.36 11.02 -8.75
N THR A 165 5.16 9.83 -8.17
CA THR A 165 4.28 9.66 -7.02
C THR A 165 4.90 8.78 -5.95
N LEU A 166 4.85 9.24 -4.71
CA LEU A 166 5.06 8.42 -3.52
C LEU A 166 3.70 8.15 -2.89
N PHE A 167 3.34 6.88 -2.73
CA PHE A 167 2.05 6.48 -2.19
C PHE A 167 2.25 5.54 -0.99
N ALA A 168 2.16 6.07 0.23
CA ALA A 168 2.10 5.25 1.42
C ALA A 168 0.69 4.71 1.66
N THR A 169 0.57 3.41 1.95
CA THR A 169 -0.73 2.76 2.09
C THR A 169 -0.73 1.63 3.11
N HIS A 170 -1.92 1.31 3.62
CA HIS A 170 -2.21 0.09 4.40
C HIS A 170 -2.81 -1.02 3.55
N TYR A 171 -3.25 -0.71 2.32
CA TYR A 171 -3.81 -1.70 1.42
C TYR A 171 -2.68 -2.51 0.78
N HIS A 172 -2.48 -3.74 1.26
CA HIS A 172 -1.48 -4.64 0.70
C HIS A 172 -1.83 -5.04 -0.74
N GLU A 173 -3.11 -5.02 -1.09
CA GLU A 173 -3.61 -5.31 -2.44
C GLU A 173 -3.03 -4.35 -3.49
N LEU A 174 -2.77 -3.08 -3.13
CA LEU A 174 -2.13 -2.12 -4.05
C LEU A 174 -0.73 -2.55 -4.49
N THR A 175 -0.08 -3.45 -3.77
CA THR A 175 1.23 -3.98 -4.17
C THR A 175 1.15 -4.79 -5.48
N ASP A 176 -0.04 -5.26 -5.86
CA ASP A 176 -0.27 -5.94 -7.13
C ASP A 176 -0.18 -4.99 -8.34
N LEU A 177 -0.23 -3.66 -8.15
CA LEU A 177 0.02 -2.70 -9.23
C LEU A 177 1.44 -2.87 -9.81
N ALA A 178 2.43 -3.19 -8.98
CA ALA A 178 3.79 -3.44 -9.44
C ALA A 178 3.91 -4.71 -10.33
N LYS A 179 2.94 -5.63 -10.25
CA LYS A 179 2.89 -6.81 -11.14
C LYS A 179 2.31 -6.46 -12.51
N LYS A 180 1.48 -5.41 -12.58
CA LYS A 180 0.78 -4.98 -13.81
C LYS A 180 1.53 -3.88 -14.56
N HIS A 181 2.42 -3.16 -13.89
CA HIS A 181 3.03 -1.95 -14.43
C HIS A 181 4.53 -1.84 -14.07
N ASP A 182 5.40 -1.88 -15.09
CA ASP A 182 6.86 -1.79 -14.93
C ASP A 182 7.36 -0.48 -14.31
N ARG A 183 6.52 0.57 -14.33
CA ARG A 183 6.79 1.89 -13.76
C ARG A 183 6.42 1.99 -12.27
N VAL A 184 5.90 0.93 -11.68
CA VAL A 184 5.48 0.88 -10.27
C VAL A 184 6.45 0.01 -9.48
N ARG A 185 6.96 0.50 -8.36
CA ARG A 185 7.80 -0.28 -7.45
C ARG A 185 7.16 -0.36 -6.08
N ASN A 186 7.22 -1.57 -5.52
CA ASN A 186 6.87 -1.79 -4.13
C ASN A 186 8.09 -1.52 -3.26
N MET A 187 7.88 -0.73 -2.21
CA MET A 187 8.85 -0.52 -1.15
C MET A 187 8.15 -0.72 0.20
N HIS A 188 8.93 -1.03 1.23
CA HIS A 188 8.43 -1.11 2.58
C HIS A 188 9.46 -0.61 3.58
N ILE A 189 8.98 -0.26 4.78
CA ILE A 189 9.89 0.01 5.89
C ILE A 189 10.31 -1.32 6.51
N ALA A 190 11.62 -1.52 6.64
CA ALA A 190 12.19 -2.72 7.24
C ALA A 190 11.85 -2.83 8.73
N VAL A 191 11.41 -4.01 9.13
CA VAL A 191 11.08 -4.38 10.51
C VAL A 191 11.92 -5.60 10.88
N LYS A 192 12.55 -5.58 12.06
CA LYS A 192 13.27 -6.73 12.61
C LYS A 192 12.50 -7.30 13.79
N GLU A 193 12.26 -8.60 13.79
CA GLU A 193 11.70 -9.32 14.94
C GLU A 193 12.87 -9.80 15.84
N TRP A 194 12.77 -9.53 17.14
CA TRP A 194 13.75 -9.96 18.15
C TRP A 194 13.03 -10.32 19.45
N GLU A 195 13.15 -11.56 19.92
CA GLU A 195 12.57 -12.02 21.21
C GLU A 195 11.11 -11.61 21.41
N ASP A 196 10.25 -11.89 20.42
CA ASP A 196 8.83 -11.50 20.37
C ASP A 196 8.53 -9.97 20.35
N GLN A 197 9.56 -9.14 20.28
CA GLN A 197 9.47 -7.70 20.04
C GLN A 197 9.74 -7.36 18.57
N ILE A 198 9.21 -6.22 18.14
CA ILE A 198 9.48 -5.67 16.81
C ILE A 198 10.32 -4.40 16.95
N VAL A 199 11.35 -4.29 16.13
CA VAL A 199 12.21 -3.11 16.04
C VAL A 199 12.03 -2.51 14.65
N PHE A 200 11.57 -1.26 14.61
CA PHE A 200 11.46 -0.50 13.36
C PHE A 200 12.82 0.04 12.97
N LEU A 201 13.39 -0.47 11.88
CA LEU A 201 14.68 -0.02 11.39
C LEU A 201 14.61 1.35 10.69
N ARG A 202 13.39 1.85 10.42
CA ARG A 202 13.13 3.13 9.74
C ARG A 202 13.81 3.27 8.37
N ARG A 203 14.22 2.14 7.78
CA ARG A 203 14.88 2.04 6.47
C ARG A 203 13.88 1.58 5.42
N LEU A 204 13.78 2.33 4.35
CA LEU A 204 13.03 2.00 3.14
C LEU A 204 13.82 0.99 2.32
N VAL A 205 13.19 -0.12 2.01
CA VAL A 205 13.78 -1.24 1.27
C VAL A 205 12.84 -1.71 0.17
N ASP A 206 13.41 -2.29 -0.88
CA ASP A 206 12.64 -2.84 -2.00
C ASP A 206 11.77 -4.02 -1.58
N GLY A 207 10.66 -4.19 -2.30
CA GLY A 207 9.68 -5.24 -2.08
C GLY A 207 8.52 -4.79 -1.20
N PHE A 208 7.66 -5.72 -0.84
CA PHE A 208 6.49 -5.49 0.00
C PHE A 208 6.46 -6.49 1.16
N THR A 209 5.71 -6.15 2.20
CA THR A 209 5.37 -7.08 3.28
C THR A 209 3.85 -7.22 3.37
N SER A 210 3.37 -8.44 3.56
CA SER A 210 1.96 -8.75 3.86
C SER A 210 1.70 -8.91 5.37
N ARG A 211 2.72 -8.66 6.20
CA ARG A 211 2.60 -8.77 7.66
C ARG A 211 2.09 -7.47 8.25
N SER A 212 0.94 -7.56 8.89
CA SER A 212 0.39 -6.50 9.73
C SER A 212 0.88 -6.69 11.16
N TYR A 213 1.60 -5.69 11.68
CA TYR A 213 2.17 -5.73 13.03
C TYR A 213 1.29 -5.02 14.08
N GLY A 214 -0.02 -4.91 13.83
CA GLY A 214 -0.92 -4.11 14.67
C GLY A 214 -0.97 -4.57 16.13
N ILE A 215 -1.03 -5.88 16.36
CA ILE A 215 -1.04 -6.46 17.72
C ILE A 215 0.31 -6.24 18.42
N GLN A 216 1.42 -6.37 17.69
CA GLN A 216 2.77 -6.15 18.21
C GLN A 216 3.01 -4.67 18.53
N VAL A 217 2.50 -3.74 17.71
CA VAL A 217 2.51 -2.30 18.00
C VAL A 217 1.69 -1.99 19.26
N ALA A 218 0.53 -2.63 19.44
CA ALA A 218 -0.26 -2.49 20.66
C ALA A 218 0.52 -2.98 21.91
N ALA A 219 1.25 -4.10 21.79
CA ALA A 219 2.09 -4.59 22.88
C ALA A 219 3.22 -3.60 23.23
N LEU A 220 3.88 -3.02 22.22
CA LEU A 220 4.87 -1.95 22.41
C LEU A 220 4.30 -0.68 23.06
N ALA A 221 3.03 -0.37 22.78
CA ALA A 221 2.32 0.76 23.39
C ALA A 221 1.92 0.51 24.87
N GLY A 222 2.23 -0.68 25.42
CA GLY A 222 1.92 -1.03 26.80
C GLY A 222 0.50 -1.56 27.03
N VAL A 223 -0.18 -2.03 25.98
CA VAL A 223 -1.48 -2.71 26.15
C VAL A 223 -1.28 -3.99 26.98
N PRO A 224 -2.14 -4.27 27.99
CA PRO A 224 -1.96 -5.40 28.89
C PRO A 224 -1.82 -6.75 28.18
N GLU A 225 -0.93 -7.61 28.69
CA GLU A 225 -0.60 -8.90 28.07
C GLU A 225 -1.83 -9.81 27.91
N SER A 226 -2.79 -9.76 28.85
CA SER A 226 -4.06 -10.49 28.75
C SER A 226 -4.87 -10.09 27.51
N VAL A 227 -4.90 -8.80 27.18
CA VAL A 227 -5.56 -8.26 25.97
C VAL A 227 -4.79 -8.66 24.72
N ILE A 228 -3.46 -8.56 24.72
CA ILE A 228 -2.62 -8.99 23.60
C ILE A 228 -2.81 -10.47 23.29
N LYS A 229 -2.81 -11.33 24.32
CA LYS A 229 -3.05 -12.77 24.17
C LYS A 229 -4.44 -13.01 23.56
N LYS A 230 -5.47 -12.32 24.05
CA LYS A 230 -6.82 -12.45 23.52
C LYS A 230 -6.94 -11.97 22.06
N ALA A 231 -6.30 -10.86 21.72
CA ALA A 231 -6.26 -10.35 20.35
C ALA A 231 -5.59 -11.34 19.39
N LYS A 232 -4.50 -12.01 19.82
CA LYS A 232 -3.84 -13.07 19.03
C LYS A 232 -4.75 -14.28 18.80
N GLU A 233 -5.54 -14.67 19.80
CA GLU A 233 -6.53 -15.75 19.66
C GLU A 233 -7.64 -15.40 18.66
N ILE A 234 -8.20 -14.19 18.76
CA ILE A 234 -9.26 -13.70 17.86
C ILE A 234 -8.74 -13.57 16.42
N LEU A 235 -7.52 -13.06 16.23
CA LEU A 235 -6.93 -12.96 14.89
C LEU A 235 -6.82 -14.35 14.24
N LYS A 236 -6.37 -15.35 15.01
CA LYS A 236 -6.28 -16.74 14.52
C LYS A 236 -7.64 -17.34 14.16
N SER A 237 -8.74 -16.95 14.80
CA SER A 237 -10.06 -17.43 14.42
C SER A 237 -10.55 -16.75 13.13
N ILE A 238 -10.36 -15.43 13.01
CA ILE A 238 -10.73 -14.68 11.80
C ILE A 238 -9.96 -15.20 10.58
N GLU A 239 -8.66 -15.47 10.71
CA GLU A 239 -7.83 -16.00 9.63
C GLU A 239 -8.27 -17.41 9.17
N LYS A 240 -8.88 -18.22 10.04
CA LYS A 240 -9.38 -19.56 9.70
C LYS A 240 -10.71 -19.52 8.93
N GLU A 241 -11.52 -18.48 9.15
CA GLU A 241 -12.82 -18.31 8.49
C GLU A 241 -12.70 -17.74 7.07
N ILE A 242 -11.55 -17.17 6.71
CA ILE A 242 -11.27 -16.67 5.36
C ILE A 242 -10.84 -17.85 4.46
N PRO A 243 -11.59 -18.21 3.39
CA PRO A 243 -11.28 -19.36 2.53
C PRO A 243 -9.90 -19.29 1.86
N LYS A 244 -9.21 -20.44 1.77
CA LYS A 244 -7.82 -20.57 1.29
C LYS A 244 -7.58 -20.15 -0.18
N ASP A 245 -8.63 -19.97 -0.99
CA ASP A 245 -8.50 -19.45 -2.37
C ASP A 245 -8.25 -17.92 -2.41
N LYS A 246 -8.31 -17.24 -1.25
CA LYS A 246 -7.92 -15.84 -1.06
C LYS A 246 -6.58 -15.68 -0.31
N LYS A 247 -5.64 -16.61 -0.47
CA LYS A 247 -4.28 -16.51 0.12
C LYS A 247 -3.38 -15.48 -0.59
N GLY A 248 -3.81 -14.22 -0.59
CA GLY A 248 -2.91 -13.06 -0.45
C GLY A 248 -2.82 -12.59 1.02
N ILE A 249 -3.55 -13.27 1.91
CA ILE A 249 -3.83 -12.84 3.28
C ILE A 249 -3.08 -13.78 4.23
N THR A 250 -2.20 -13.15 5.01
CA THR A 250 -1.51 -13.57 6.24
C THR A 250 -0.29 -14.49 6.19
N ALA A 251 0.70 -14.02 6.95
CA ALA A 251 2.06 -14.48 7.20
C ALA A 251 2.30 -16.00 7.07
N GLY A 252 3.17 -16.36 6.12
CA GLY A 252 3.94 -17.61 6.12
C GLY A 252 5.40 -17.31 5.72
N PRO A 253 6.39 -18.08 6.22
CA PRO A 253 7.80 -17.78 5.99
C PRO A 253 8.17 -18.21 4.56
N VAL A 254 8.79 -17.32 3.79
CA VAL A 254 9.37 -17.71 2.49
C VAL A 254 10.88 -17.51 2.55
N ARG A 255 11.55 -18.67 2.57
CA ARG A 255 12.98 -18.87 2.34
C ARG A 255 13.45 -18.13 1.09
N GLU A 256 14.58 -17.45 1.21
CA GLU A 256 15.41 -17.04 0.09
C GLU A 256 15.65 -18.23 -0.86
N ARG A 257 15.30 -18.07 -2.13
CA ARG A 257 15.77 -18.97 -3.19
C ARG A 257 16.41 -18.16 -4.31
N ARG A 258 17.70 -18.43 -4.47
CA ARG A 258 18.60 -17.92 -5.50
C ARG A 258 18.06 -18.16 -6.91
N HIS A 259 18.31 -17.18 -7.77
CA HIS A 259 18.19 -17.22 -9.22
C HIS A 259 18.68 -18.52 -9.84
N LYS A 260 17.91 -19.05 -10.80
CA LYS A 260 18.42 -19.61 -12.07
C LYS A 260 17.36 -19.38 -13.17
N GLN A 261 17.82 -18.80 -14.27
CA GLN A 261 17.07 -18.57 -15.51
C GLN A 261 16.65 -19.90 -16.16
N GLN A 262 15.48 -19.91 -16.81
CA GLN A 262 15.20 -20.55 -18.10
C GLN A 262 13.72 -20.33 -18.47
N HIS A 263 13.47 -19.72 -19.64
CA HIS A 263 12.16 -19.77 -20.30
C HIS A 263 11.93 -21.17 -20.86
N PRO A 264 10.68 -21.68 -20.82
CA PRO A 264 10.03 -22.02 -22.09
C PRO A 264 8.51 -21.79 -22.15
N ALA A 265 8.08 -21.50 -23.38
CA ALA A 265 6.81 -21.82 -24.06
C ALA A 265 5.45 -21.62 -23.36
N GLN A 266 4.63 -20.74 -23.94
CA GLN A 266 3.21 -20.58 -23.68
C GLN A 266 2.43 -21.87 -23.99
N MET A 267 1.73 -22.40 -22.99
CA MET A 267 0.59 -23.31 -23.17
C MET A 267 -0.69 -22.54 -22.80
N PRO A 268 -1.81 -22.71 -23.52
CA PRO A 268 -3.09 -22.15 -23.11
C PRO A 268 -3.52 -22.81 -21.78
N LEU A 269 -3.87 -22.01 -20.77
CA LEU A 269 -4.45 -22.53 -19.54
C LEU A 269 -5.80 -23.22 -19.83
N PRO A 270 -6.13 -24.33 -19.14
CA PRO A 270 -7.46 -24.92 -19.25
C PRO A 270 -8.50 -23.95 -18.67
N LEU A 271 -9.59 -23.74 -19.41
CA LEU A 271 -10.81 -23.11 -18.87
C LEU A 271 -11.23 -23.89 -17.61
N VAL A 272 -11.07 -23.25 -16.45
CA VAL A 272 -11.62 -23.76 -15.19
C VAL A 272 -13.14 -23.65 -15.31
N ILE A 273 -13.79 -24.78 -15.59
CA ILE A 273 -15.24 -24.89 -15.55
C ILE A 273 -15.63 -24.75 -14.07
N ASP A 274 -16.28 -23.65 -13.68
CA ASP A 274 -16.85 -23.47 -12.34
C ASP A 274 -17.98 -24.49 -12.15
N GLN A 275 -17.63 -25.68 -11.65
CA GLN A 275 -18.56 -26.78 -11.39
C GLN A 275 -19.60 -26.42 -10.31
N GLY A 276 -19.52 -25.26 -9.66
CA GLY A 276 -20.47 -24.75 -8.69
C GLY A 276 -21.35 -23.58 -9.19
N ALA A 277 -21.16 -23.08 -10.42
CA ALA A 277 -21.89 -21.91 -10.93
C ALA A 277 -23.40 -22.13 -10.98
N GLU A 278 -23.83 -23.32 -11.43
CA GLU A 278 -25.24 -23.65 -11.57
C GLU A 278 -25.96 -23.78 -10.21
N LEU A 279 -25.25 -24.34 -9.22
CA LEU A 279 -25.78 -24.51 -7.86
C LEU A 279 -25.97 -23.14 -7.18
N ARG A 280 -24.97 -22.25 -7.31
CA ARG A 280 -25.05 -20.88 -6.78
C ARG A 280 -26.20 -20.08 -7.39
N LYS A 281 -26.39 -20.19 -8.70
CA LYS A 281 -27.48 -19.50 -9.40
C LYS A 281 -28.85 -19.95 -8.87
N LYS A 282 -29.04 -21.25 -8.60
CA LYS A 282 -30.31 -21.77 -8.07
C LYS A 282 -30.58 -21.32 -6.64
N VAL A 283 -29.58 -21.33 -5.77
CA VAL A 283 -29.72 -20.83 -4.39
C VAL A 283 -30.12 -19.35 -4.39
N LEU A 284 -29.49 -18.52 -5.24
CA LEU A 284 -29.80 -17.09 -5.34
C LEU A 284 -31.18 -16.80 -5.95
N SER A 285 -31.73 -17.72 -6.74
CA SER A 285 -33.06 -17.58 -7.35
C SER A 285 -34.22 -18.09 -6.49
N ALA A 286 -33.94 -18.66 -5.31
CA ALA A 286 -34.98 -19.20 -4.44
C ALA A 286 -35.64 -18.06 -3.63
N ASP A 287 -36.95 -17.88 -3.79
CA ASP A 287 -37.73 -16.94 -2.99
C ASP A 287 -38.14 -17.61 -1.67
N THR A 288 -37.32 -17.41 -0.64
CA THR A 288 -37.53 -17.99 0.69
C THR A 288 -38.75 -17.42 1.43
N ASN A 289 -39.27 -16.27 1.00
CA ASN A 289 -40.35 -15.58 1.71
C ASN A 289 -41.74 -16.04 1.27
N ASN A 290 -41.85 -16.64 0.08
CA ASN A 290 -43.12 -17.10 -0.49
C ASN A 290 -43.23 -18.63 -0.64
N MET A 291 -42.21 -19.39 -0.24
CA MET A 291 -42.27 -20.85 -0.25
C MET A 291 -42.92 -21.38 1.01
N THR A 292 -43.80 -22.38 0.85
CA THR A 292 -44.31 -23.13 2.00
C THR A 292 -43.18 -23.96 2.64
N PRO A 293 -43.25 -24.26 3.95
CA PRO A 293 -42.22 -25.05 4.63
C PRO A 293 -41.91 -26.40 3.96
N LEU A 294 -42.93 -27.02 3.35
CA LEU A 294 -42.81 -28.31 2.66
C LEU A 294 -42.09 -28.16 1.30
N GLU A 295 -42.33 -27.07 0.58
CA GLU A 295 -41.60 -26.72 -0.65
C GLU A 295 -40.14 -26.37 -0.37
N ALA A 296 -39.86 -25.64 0.71
CA ALA A 296 -38.51 -25.31 1.13
C ALA A 296 -37.68 -26.58 1.43
N ILE A 297 -38.26 -27.54 2.15
CA ILE A 297 -37.61 -28.83 2.45
C ILE A 297 -37.35 -29.62 1.15
N ASN A 298 -38.34 -29.68 0.24
CA ASN A 298 -38.18 -30.36 -1.05
C ASN A 298 -37.13 -29.68 -1.95
N TYR A 299 -37.05 -28.35 -1.91
CA TYR A 299 -36.07 -27.58 -2.67
C TYR A 299 -34.65 -27.80 -2.13
N LEU A 300 -34.48 -27.82 -0.80
CA LEU A 300 -33.22 -28.16 -0.15
C LEU A 300 -32.77 -29.59 -0.47
N ALA A 301 -33.70 -30.56 -0.50
CA ALA A 301 -33.40 -31.93 -0.90
C ALA A 301 -32.89 -32.01 -2.35
N LYS A 302 -33.49 -31.24 -3.27
CA LYS A 302 -33.04 -31.12 -4.67
C LYS A 302 -31.64 -30.52 -4.78
N LEU A 303 -31.37 -29.43 -4.07
CA LEU A 303 -30.03 -28.80 -4.06
C LEU A 303 -28.96 -29.75 -3.52
N LYS A 304 -29.27 -30.50 -2.47
CA LYS A 304 -28.35 -31.51 -1.89
C LYS A 304 -28.02 -32.61 -2.91
N SER A 305 -29.02 -33.13 -3.62
CA SER A 305 -28.80 -34.14 -4.67
C SER A 305 -27.94 -33.62 -5.83
N MET A 306 -28.11 -32.35 -6.24
CA MET A 306 -27.26 -31.73 -7.26
C MET A 306 -25.81 -31.55 -6.79
N ALA A 307 -25.61 -31.16 -5.52
CA ALA A 307 -24.27 -31.04 -4.94
C ALA A 307 -23.57 -32.41 -4.81
N GLU A 308 -24.31 -33.47 -4.47
CA GLU A 308 -23.76 -34.84 -4.40
C GLU A 308 -23.39 -35.40 -5.78
N LYS A 309 -24.14 -35.06 -6.84
CA LYS A 309 -23.80 -35.41 -8.22
C LYS A 309 -22.51 -34.73 -8.68
N ASN A 310 -22.33 -33.44 -8.40
CA ASN A 310 -21.11 -32.72 -8.76
C ASN A 310 -19.86 -33.25 -8.03
N LYS A 311 -20.03 -33.91 -6.87
CA LYS A 311 -18.96 -34.54 -6.09
C LYS A 311 -18.50 -35.90 -6.64
N LYS A 312 -19.30 -36.55 -7.50
CA LYS A 312 -18.95 -37.85 -8.14
C LYS A 312 -18.22 -37.70 -9.48
N THR A 313 -18.19 -36.49 -10.03
CA THR A 313 -17.54 -36.16 -11.31
C THR A 313 -16.15 -35.54 -11.13
N THR A 314 -15.62 -35.55 -9.90
CA THR A 314 -14.28 -35.12 -9.49
C THR A 314 -13.46 -36.33 -9.04
#